data_AF-A0A4W6CV96-F1
#
_entry.id   AF-A0A4W6CV96-F1
#
_cell.length_a   1.000
_cell.length_b   1.000
_cell.length_c   1.000
_cell.angle_alpha   90.00
_cell.angle_beta   90.00
_cell.angle_gamma   90.00
#
_symmetry.space_group_name_H-M   'P 1'
#
loop_
_entity.id
_entity.type
_entity.pdbx_description
1 polymer ?
#
loop_
_entity_poly.entity_id
_entity_poly.type
_entity_poly.pdbx_seq_one_letter_code
_entity_poly.pdbx_strand_id
1 'polypeptide(L)'
;MIPELSNPSVCMKDPQRVQEILQSMVKAGSNTVQVISDFDMTLTRFAYNGKRCPTCHNILDNSKLISEECKEKLKELLNTYYPIEIDSSRSIEEKLPLMVEWWTKAHELLVQQKIRKDMLAMVVRESDAMLREGYQLFFDHLHEHSIPLLIFSAGIGDILEEVIRQAGVFHPNVKVFSNY
;
A
#
# COMPACT_ATOMS: atom_id res chain seq x y z
N MET A 1 -11.74 25.47 13.45
CA MET A 1 -11.31 25.09 12.10
C MET A 1 -10.19 24.08 12.28
N ILE A 2 -10.22 22.93 11.59
CA ILE A 2 -9.18 21.90 11.69
C ILE A 2 -7.98 22.40 10.86
N PRO A 3 -6.85 22.79 11.49
CA PRO A 3 -5.74 23.44 10.78
C PRO A 3 -5.18 22.65 9.61
N GLU A 4 -5.18 21.32 9.73
CA GLU A 4 -4.67 20.38 8.74
C GLU A 4 -5.44 20.47 7.42
N LEU A 5 -6.73 20.83 7.45
CA LEU A 5 -7.57 21.00 6.26
C LEU A 5 -7.24 22.27 5.46
N SER A 6 -6.42 23.17 6.00
CA SER A 6 -5.96 24.39 5.31
C SER A 6 -4.60 24.22 4.64
N ASN A 7 -3.99 23.03 4.67
CA ASN A 7 -2.72 22.75 4.01
C ASN A 7 -2.86 22.88 2.47
N PRO A 8 -1.90 23.51 1.75
CA PRO A 8 -1.94 23.64 0.29
C PRO A 8 -2.06 22.32 -0.49
N SER A 9 -1.66 21.18 0.09
CA SER A 9 -1.82 19.87 -0.55
C SER A 9 -3.24 19.29 -0.41
N VAL A 10 -4.14 19.94 0.34
CA VAL A 10 -5.51 19.49 0.57
C VAL A 10 -6.44 20.16 -0.44
N CYS A 11 -6.91 19.39 -1.41
CA CYS A 11 -7.88 19.82 -2.42
C CYS A 11 -9.24 19.17 -2.12
N MET A 12 -10.24 19.99 -1.78
CA MET A 12 -11.61 19.53 -1.54
C MET A 12 -12.54 20.09 -2.61
N LYS A 13 -13.27 19.21 -3.32
CA LYS A 13 -14.29 19.64 -4.29
C LYS A 13 -15.46 20.36 -3.62
N ASP A 14 -15.87 19.86 -2.45
CA ASP A 14 -16.96 20.41 -1.64
C ASP A 14 -16.56 20.44 -0.16
N PRO A 15 -15.93 21.54 0.31
CA PRO A 15 -15.49 21.67 1.69
C PRO A 15 -16.63 21.62 2.72
N GLN A 16 -17.82 22.12 2.35
CA GLN A 16 -18.98 22.12 3.25
C GLN A 16 -19.45 20.69 3.50
N ARG A 17 -19.55 19.88 2.44
CA ARG A 17 -19.91 18.47 2.57
C ARG A 17 -18.90 17.69 3.41
N VAL A 18 -17.61 17.96 3.25
CA VAL A 18 -16.55 17.34 4.08
C VAL A 18 -16.77 17.70 5.56
N GLN A 19 -17.05 18.96 5.86
CA GLN A 19 -17.31 19.40 7.23
C GLN A 19 -18.53 18.70 7.86
N GLU A 20 -19.62 18.53 7.11
CA GLU A 20 -20.81 17.79 7.56
C GLU A 20 -20.49 16.34 7.89
N ILE A 21 -19.71 15.67 7.04
CA ILE A 21 -19.27 14.28 7.26
C ILE A 21 -18.45 14.19 8.55
N LEU A 22 -17.45 15.06 8.74
CA LEU A 22 -16.62 15.08 9.95
C LEU A 22 -17.44 15.32 11.22
N GLN A 23 -18.38 16.26 11.18
CA GLN A 23 -19.29 16.52 12.30
C GLN A 23 -20.18 15.32 12.62
N SER A 24 -20.66 14.61 11.59
CA SER A 24 -21.44 13.38 11.79
C SER A 24 -20.63 12.26 12.46
N MET A 25 -19.37 12.08 12.06
CA MET A 25 -18.46 11.09 12.67
C MET A 25 -18.18 11.42 14.14
N VAL A 26 -17.90 12.70 14.45
CA VAL A 26 -17.68 13.16 15.83
C VAL A 26 -18.93 12.93 16.69
N LYS A 27 -20.12 13.25 16.17
CA LYS A 27 -21.39 13.06 16.90
C LYS A 27 -21.72 11.58 17.14
N ALA A 28 -21.39 10.70 16.19
CA ALA A 28 -21.67 9.28 16.29
C ALA A 28 -20.71 8.54 17.24
N GLY A 29 -19.47 9.03 17.38
CA GLY A 29 -18.48 8.47 18.29
C GLY A 29 -17.63 7.37 17.65
N SER A 30 -16.50 7.05 18.30
CA SER A 30 -15.47 6.15 17.77
C SER A 30 -15.95 4.71 17.56
N ASN A 31 -16.92 4.26 18.35
CA ASN A 31 -17.52 2.92 18.25
C ASN A 31 -18.34 2.70 16.96
N THR A 32 -18.56 3.75 16.15
CA THR A 32 -19.22 3.67 14.84
C THR A 32 -18.26 3.77 13.66
N VAL A 33 -16.95 3.92 13.94
CA VAL A 33 -15.93 4.13 12.92
C VAL A 33 -15.22 2.81 12.59
N GLN A 34 -14.94 2.61 11.31
CA GLN A 34 -13.96 1.64 10.82
C GLN A 34 -13.09 2.33 9.78
N VAL A 35 -11.85 1.86 9.61
CA VAL A 35 -10.95 2.36 8.58
C VAL A 35 -10.67 1.25 7.58
N ILE A 36 -10.84 1.58 6.29
CA ILE A 36 -10.40 0.73 5.18
C ILE A 36 -9.36 1.54 4.43
N SER A 37 -8.16 0.99 4.28
CA SER A 37 -7.03 1.69 3.67
C SER A 37 -6.30 0.77 2.70
N ASP A 38 -5.84 1.33 1.60
CA ASP A 38 -4.79 0.71 0.79
C ASP A 38 -3.43 0.82 1.50
N PHE A 39 -2.40 0.12 1.00
CA PHE A 39 -1.07 0.11 1.60
C PHE A 39 -0.02 0.84 0.75
N ASP A 40 0.27 0.33 -0.44
CA ASP A 40 1.34 0.85 -1.28
C ASP A 40 1.02 2.25 -1.76
N MET A 41 1.91 3.21 -1.50
CA MET A 41 1.69 4.63 -1.83
C MET A 41 0.51 5.27 -1.10
N THR A 42 -0.12 4.58 -0.13
CA THR A 42 -1.24 5.08 0.74
C THR A 42 -0.86 5.11 2.23
N LEU A 43 -0.34 4.02 2.78
CA LEU A 43 0.31 3.99 4.09
C LEU A 43 1.83 4.11 3.97
N THR A 44 2.40 3.62 2.86
CA THR A 44 3.82 3.84 2.49
C THR A 44 4.00 5.14 1.69
N ARG A 45 5.17 5.76 1.80
CA ARG A 45 5.53 6.97 1.05
C ARG A 45 5.62 6.67 -0.44
N PHE A 46 5.30 7.67 -1.25
CA PHE A 46 5.54 7.64 -2.69
C PHE A 46 7.02 7.84 -3.06
N ALA A 47 7.66 8.81 -2.41
CA ALA A 47 9.05 9.16 -2.62
C ALA A 47 9.65 9.77 -1.36
N TYR A 48 10.98 9.71 -1.25
CA TYR A 48 11.77 10.30 -0.19
C TYR A 48 13.08 10.84 -0.76
N ASN A 49 13.42 12.09 -0.43
CA ASN A 49 14.62 12.79 -0.92
C ASN A 49 14.82 12.69 -2.45
N GLY A 50 13.73 12.83 -3.21
CA GLY A 50 13.75 12.79 -4.69
C GLY A 50 13.83 11.37 -5.29
N LYS A 51 13.96 10.32 -4.48
CA LYS A 51 13.95 8.91 -4.92
C LYS A 51 12.59 8.28 -4.66
N ARG A 52 12.09 7.47 -5.59
CA ARG A 52 10.84 6.71 -5.43
C ARG A 52 11.01 5.64 -4.36
N CYS A 53 10.05 5.54 -3.44
CA CYS A 53 10.00 4.47 -2.45
C CYS A 53 9.43 3.20 -3.09
N PRO A 54 9.85 2.01 -2.63
CA PRO A 54 9.39 0.74 -3.21
C PRO A 54 7.95 0.41 -2.76
N THR A 55 7.18 -0.20 -3.67
CA THR A 55 5.97 -0.98 -3.32
C THR A 55 6.35 -2.31 -2.66
N CYS A 56 5.36 -3.07 -2.17
CA CYS A 56 5.56 -4.44 -1.69
C CYS A 56 6.26 -5.34 -2.73
N HIS A 57 5.82 -5.28 -3.99
CA HIS A 57 6.49 -5.99 -5.08
C HIS A 57 7.91 -5.49 -5.30
N ASN A 58 8.14 -4.17 -5.31
CA ASN A 58 9.49 -3.64 -5.55
C ASN A 58 10.48 -3.95 -4.41
N ILE A 59 10.00 -4.16 -3.18
CA ILE A 59 10.84 -4.66 -2.08
C ILE A 59 11.44 -6.03 -2.47
N LEU A 60 10.63 -6.92 -3.05
CA LEU A 60 11.11 -8.20 -3.57
C LEU A 60 11.92 -8.05 -4.85
N ASP A 61 11.47 -7.21 -5.79
CA ASP A 61 12.12 -7.02 -7.09
C ASP A 61 13.57 -6.53 -6.94
N ASN A 62 13.80 -5.63 -5.98
CA ASN A 62 15.11 -5.05 -5.71
C ASN A 62 15.98 -5.93 -4.81
N SER A 63 15.43 -7.03 -4.27
CA SER A 63 16.15 -7.92 -3.37
C SER A 63 17.16 -8.80 -4.10
N LYS A 64 18.03 -9.46 -3.32
CA LYS A 64 18.93 -10.51 -3.82
C LYS A 64 18.26 -11.90 -3.89
N LEU A 65 16.98 -12.00 -3.53
CA LEU A 65 16.26 -13.28 -3.51
C LEU A 65 15.73 -13.69 -4.88
N ILE A 66 15.72 -12.78 -5.85
CA ILE A 66 15.31 -13.08 -7.21
C ILE A 66 16.48 -12.91 -8.17
N SER A 67 16.55 -13.76 -9.19
CA SER A 67 17.62 -13.73 -10.19
C SER A 67 17.55 -12.48 -11.06
N GLU A 68 18.69 -12.06 -11.62
CA GLU A 68 18.72 -10.94 -12.57
C GLU A 68 17.87 -11.21 -13.81
N GLU A 69 17.82 -12.46 -14.29
CA GLU A 69 16.92 -12.87 -15.38
C GLU A 69 15.44 -12.65 -15.04
N CYS A 70 15.04 -12.94 -13.79
CA CYS A 70 13.67 -12.69 -13.33
C CYS A 70 13.38 -11.19 -13.28
N LYS A 71 14.32 -10.38 -12.79
CA LYS A 71 14.21 -8.92 -12.75
C LYS A 71 14.02 -8.33 -14.14
N GLU A 72 14.76 -8.82 -15.13
CA GLU A 72 14.62 -8.40 -16.52
C GLU A 72 13.21 -8.70 -17.05
N LYS A 73 12.70 -9.92 -16.85
CA LYS A 73 11.33 -10.29 -17.27
C LYS A 73 10.25 -9.47 -16.56
N LEU A 74 10.39 -9.24 -15.25
CA LEU A 74 9.46 -8.39 -14.49
C LEU A 74 9.48 -6.95 -15.00
N LYS A 75 10.66 -6.43 -15.36
CA LYS A 75 10.81 -5.10 -15.98
C LYS A 75 10.18 -5.04 -17.37
N GLU A 76 10.28 -6.08 -18.17
CA GLU A 76 9.59 -6.16 -19.47
C GLU A 76 8.07 -6.14 -19.30
N LEU A 77 7.53 -6.89 -18.34
CA LEU A 77 6.11 -6.84 -17.98
C LEU A 77 5.70 -5.44 -17.55
N LEU A 78 6.45 -4.80 -16.65
CA LEU A 78 6.21 -3.42 -16.22
C LEU A 78 6.16 -2.45 -17.41
N ASN A 79 7.17 -2.50 -18.29
CA ASN A 79 7.26 -1.63 -19.46
C ASN A 79 6.09 -1.82 -20.44
N THR A 80 5.48 -3.01 -20.45
CA THR A 80 4.35 -3.35 -21.32
C THR A 80 3.03 -2.90 -20.72
N TYR A 81 2.78 -3.23 -19.45
CA TYR A 81 1.46 -3.10 -18.83
C TYR A 81 1.26 -1.77 -18.09
N TYR A 82 2.31 -1.17 -17.51
CA TYR A 82 2.17 0.11 -16.79
C TYR A 82 1.67 1.25 -17.68
N PRO A 83 2.13 1.42 -18.94
CA PRO A 83 1.55 2.43 -19.84
C PRO A 83 0.05 2.24 -20.08
N ILE A 84 -0.44 0.99 -20.06
CA ILE A 84 -1.86 0.66 -20.23
C ILE A 84 -2.65 0.99 -18.96
N GLU A 85 -2.09 0.69 -17.78
CA GLU A 85 -2.70 1.00 -16.48
C GLU A 85 -3.04 2.49 -16.37
N ILE A 86 -2.06 3.35 -16.69
CA ILE A 86 -2.19 4.81 -16.54
C ILE A 86 -2.90 5.50 -17.72
N ASP A 87 -3.21 4.78 -18.79
CA ASP A 87 -3.81 5.34 -20.01
C ASP A 87 -5.22 5.86 -19.74
N SER A 88 -5.40 7.17 -19.61
CA SER A 88 -6.71 7.78 -19.34
C SER A 88 -7.72 7.67 -20.49
N SER A 89 -7.29 7.23 -21.68
CA SER A 89 -8.17 7.06 -22.84
C SER A 89 -8.90 5.72 -22.88
N ARG A 90 -8.41 4.72 -22.13
CA ARG A 90 -9.00 3.38 -22.03
C ARG A 90 -9.98 3.26 -20.88
N SER A 91 -11.04 2.49 -21.09
CA SER A 91 -12.03 2.22 -20.05
C SER A 91 -11.48 1.26 -18.99
N ILE A 92 -12.14 1.20 -17.82
CA ILE A 92 -11.77 0.26 -16.77
C ILE A 92 -11.97 -1.18 -17.26
N GLU A 93 -13.05 -1.43 -18.00
CA GLU A 93 -13.41 -2.74 -18.54
C GLU A 93 -12.36 -3.26 -19.53
N GLU A 94 -11.77 -2.37 -20.33
CA GLU A 94 -10.69 -2.71 -21.26
C GLU A 94 -9.38 -3.03 -20.52
N LYS A 95 -9.09 -2.31 -19.43
CA LYS A 95 -7.86 -2.47 -18.65
C LYS A 95 -7.89 -3.69 -17.75
N LEU A 96 -9.04 -4.00 -17.17
CA LEU A 96 -9.19 -5.05 -16.15
C LEU A 96 -8.56 -6.40 -16.57
N PRO A 97 -8.88 -7.00 -17.74
CA PRO A 97 -8.29 -8.28 -18.12
C PRO A 97 -6.78 -8.20 -18.33
N LEU A 98 -6.26 -7.05 -18.74
CA LEU A 98 -4.83 -6.82 -18.93
C LEU A 98 -4.08 -6.70 -17.61
N MET A 99 -4.70 -6.09 -16.58
CA MET A 99 -4.14 -6.06 -15.23
C MET A 99 -4.12 -7.45 -14.59
N VAL A 100 -5.17 -8.25 -14.82
CA VAL A 100 -5.20 -9.66 -14.39
C VAL A 100 -4.07 -10.44 -15.07
N GLU A 101 -3.90 -10.29 -16.38
CA GLU A 101 -2.82 -10.96 -17.11
C GLU A 101 -1.44 -10.55 -16.61
N TRP A 102 -1.22 -9.24 -16.40
CA TRP A 102 0.04 -8.70 -15.90
C TRP A 102 0.40 -9.32 -14.55
N TRP A 103 -0.49 -9.21 -13.56
CA TRP A 103 -0.20 -9.69 -12.21
C TRP A 103 -0.09 -11.21 -12.15
N THR A 104 -0.87 -11.94 -12.96
CA THR A 104 -0.72 -13.40 -13.10
C THR A 104 0.69 -13.77 -13.55
N LYS A 105 1.17 -13.16 -14.66
CA LYS A 105 2.53 -13.42 -15.18
C LYS A 105 3.61 -13.01 -14.18
N ALA A 106 3.45 -11.86 -13.52
CA ALA A 106 4.41 -11.39 -12.53
C ALA A 106 4.51 -12.35 -11.33
N HIS A 107 3.37 -12.79 -10.79
CA HIS A 107 3.35 -13.75 -9.69
C HIS A 107 3.86 -15.13 -10.09
N GLU A 108 3.59 -15.61 -11.30
CA GLU A 108 4.18 -16.86 -11.82
C GLU A 108 5.72 -16.81 -11.83
N LEU A 109 6.31 -15.69 -12.27
CA LEU A 109 7.76 -15.48 -12.24
C LEU A 109 8.32 -15.49 -10.81
N LEU A 110 7.63 -14.82 -9.87
CA LEU A 110 8.04 -14.80 -8.46
C LEU A 110 7.95 -16.18 -7.80
N VAL A 111 6.90 -16.95 -8.09
CA VAL A 111 6.74 -18.34 -7.61
C VAL A 111 7.89 -19.23 -8.08
N GLN A 112 8.36 -19.06 -9.33
CA GLN A 112 9.49 -19.81 -9.88
C GLN A 112 10.81 -19.55 -9.12
N GLN A 113 10.95 -18.39 -8.47
CA GLN A 113 12.13 -18.07 -7.66
C GLN A 113 12.18 -18.86 -6.34
N LYS A 114 11.08 -19.52 -5.93
CA LYS A 114 11.00 -20.33 -4.70
C LYS A 114 11.49 -19.57 -3.46
N ILE A 115 11.04 -18.32 -3.34
CA ILE A 115 11.43 -17.40 -2.26
C ILE A 115 11.04 -18.02 -0.92
N ARG A 116 12.00 -18.15 -0.01
CA ARG A 116 11.74 -18.70 1.32
C ARG A 116 11.16 -17.60 2.23
N LYS A 117 10.06 -17.91 2.93
CA LYS A 117 9.35 -16.97 3.81
C LYS A 117 10.22 -16.44 4.95
N ASP A 118 11.15 -17.22 5.47
CA ASP A 118 12.08 -16.82 6.53
C ASP A 118 13.07 -15.72 6.10
N MET A 119 13.26 -15.52 4.78
CA MET A 119 14.13 -14.48 4.24
C MET A 119 13.44 -13.12 4.08
N LEU A 120 12.10 -13.07 4.16
CA LEU A 120 11.34 -11.84 3.91
C LEU A 120 11.64 -10.76 4.96
N ALA A 121 11.84 -11.15 6.21
CA ALA A 121 12.22 -10.23 7.29
C ALA A 121 13.55 -9.50 6.98
N MET A 122 14.52 -10.22 6.42
CA MET A 122 15.79 -9.62 6.01
C MET A 122 15.59 -8.67 4.83
N VAL A 123 14.83 -9.09 3.81
CA VAL A 123 14.57 -8.25 2.62
C VAL A 123 13.86 -6.95 2.97
N VAL A 124 12.84 -7.00 3.82
CA VAL A 124 12.13 -5.80 4.28
C VAL A 124 13.08 -4.86 5.04
N ARG A 125 13.92 -5.41 5.93
CA ARG A 125 14.88 -4.63 6.71
C ARG A 125 15.93 -3.93 5.86
N GLU A 126 16.38 -4.57 4.78
CA GLU A 126 17.37 -4.02 3.85
C GLU A 126 16.77 -3.08 2.80
N SER A 127 15.44 -2.98 2.73
CA SER A 127 14.74 -2.15 1.75
C SER A 127 14.67 -0.68 2.14
N ASP A 128 14.41 0.18 1.15
CA ASP A 128 14.14 1.60 1.35
C ASP A 128 12.64 1.89 1.64
N ALA A 129 11.88 0.89 2.10
CA ALA A 129 10.46 1.05 2.38
C ALA A 129 10.25 2.03 3.55
N MET A 130 9.30 2.94 3.38
CA MET A 130 9.02 3.97 4.39
C MET A 130 7.52 4.16 4.55
N LEU A 131 7.04 4.14 5.79
CA LEU A 131 5.69 4.58 6.12
C LEU A 131 5.59 6.12 6.08
N ARG A 132 4.39 6.63 5.81
CA ARG A 132 4.12 8.07 5.82
C ARG A 132 4.39 8.68 7.20
N GLU A 133 4.69 9.97 7.22
CA GLU A 133 4.80 10.71 8.47
C GLU A 133 3.49 10.62 9.27
N GLY A 134 3.60 10.49 10.59
CA GLY A 134 2.45 10.30 11.47
C GLY A 134 1.88 8.88 11.54
N TYR A 135 2.53 7.88 10.90
CA TYR A 135 2.01 6.51 10.89
C TYR A 135 1.83 5.95 12.32
N GLN A 136 2.78 6.16 13.23
CA GLN A 136 2.70 5.63 14.60
C GLN A 136 1.43 6.13 15.29
N LEU A 137 1.24 7.46 15.29
CA LEU A 137 0.02 8.08 15.83
C LEU A 137 -1.25 7.50 15.19
N PHE A 138 -1.27 7.32 13.87
CA PHE A 138 -2.43 6.75 13.18
C PHE A 138 -2.74 5.32 13.66
N PHE A 139 -1.77 4.41 13.64
CA PHE A 139 -1.98 3.02 14.04
C PHE A 139 -2.29 2.88 15.53
N ASP A 140 -1.51 3.56 16.38
CA ASP A 140 -1.63 3.49 17.84
C ASP A 140 -2.98 4.05 18.29
N HIS A 141 -3.41 5.18 17.72
CA HIS A 141 -4.68 5.79 18.11
C HIS A 141 -5.90 4.95 17.68
N LEU A 142 -5.85 4.31 16.50
CA LEU A 142 -6.87 3.35 16.11
C LEU A 142 -6.90 2.16 17.07
N HIS A 143 -5.73 1.67 17.50
CA HIS A 143 -5.63 0.56 18.45
C HIS A 143 -6.18 0.93 19.82
N GLU A 144 -5.76 2.06 20.39
CA GLU A 144 -6.22 2.60 21.69
C GLU A 144 -7.75 2.72 21.74
N HIS A 145 -8.37 3.17 20.65
CA HIS A 145 -9.82 3.32 20.55
C HIS A 145 -10.55 2.08 20.03
N SER A 146 -9.84 0.96 19.86
CA SER A 146 -10.39 -0.30 19.34
C SER A 146 -11.11 -0.14 17.99
N ILE A 147 -10.64 0.78 17.15
CA ILE A 147 -11.20 1.03 15.82
C ILE A 147 -10.63 -0.03 14.85
N PRO A 148 -11.50 -0.80 14.15
CA PRO A 148 -11.03 -1.77 13.17
C PRO A 148 -10.32 -1.09 12.00
N LEU A 149 -9.13 -1.58 11.65
CA LEU A 149 -8.40 -1.20 10.45
C LEU A 149 -8.30 -2.40 9.51
N LEU A 150 -8.94 -2.31 8.35
CA LEU A 150 -8.73 -3.22 7.23
C LEU A 150 -7.75 -2.59 6.25
N ILE A 151 -6.57 -3.20 6.11
CA ILE A 151 -5.64 -2.89 5.03
C ILE A 151 -6.00 -3.81 3.86
N PHE A 152 -6.56 -3.23 2.79
CA PHE A 152 -6.93 -3.94 1.57
C PHE A 152 -5.99 -3.54 0.44
N SER A 153 -5.00 -4.38 0.16
CA SER A 153 -3.90 -4.05 -0.74
C SER A 153 -3.77 -5.04 -1.89
N ALA A 154 -3.55 -4.53 -3.10
CA ALA A 154 -3.16 -5.32 -4.26
C ALA A 154 -1.65 -5.71 -4.27
N GLY A 155 -0.90 -5.37 -3.22
CA GLY A 155 0.50 -5.74 -3.03
C GLY A 155 0.70 -7.20 -2.63
N ILE A 156 1.78 -7.47 -1.88
CA ILE A 156 2.12 -8.81 -1.35
C ILE A 156 1.93 -8.80 0.16
N GLY A 157 1.02 -9.65 0.65
CA GLY A 157 0.60 -9.70 2.05
C GLY A 157 1.75 -9.95 3.01
N ASP A 158 2.59 -10.95 2.76
CA ASP A 158 3.73 -11.27 3.65
C ASP A 158 4.73 -10.11 3.78
N ILE A 159 4.96 -9.37 2.70
CA ILE A 159 5.85 -8.19 2.70
C ILE A 159 5.22 -7.05 3.49
N LEU A 160 3.95 -6.74 3.20
CA LEU A 160 3.17 -5.72 3.89
C LEU A 160 3.15 -5.98 5.39
N GLU A 161 2.78 -7.19 5.81
CA GLU A 161 2.71 -7.60 7.20
C GLU A 161 4.05 -7.43 7.90
N GLU A 162 5.14 -7.82 7.23
CA GLU A 162 6.48 -7.69 7.79
C GLU A 162 6.93 -6.23 7.90
N VAL A 163 6.57 -5.36 6.95
CA VAL A 163 6.83 -3.90 7.04
C VAL A 163 6.17 -3.31 8.29
N ILE A 164 4.87 -3.55 8.49
CA ILE A 164 4.15 -3.00 9.66
C ILE A 164 4.54 -3.69 10.97
N ARG A 165 4.98 -4.96 10.92
CA ARG A 165 5.52 -5.68 12.08
C ARG A 165 6.86 -5.10 12.54
N GLN A 166 7.79 -4.88 11.62
CA GLN A 166 9.09 -4.27 11.94
C GLN A 166 8.95 -2.81 12.39
N ALA A 167 7.95 -2.09 11.87
CA ALA A 167 7.60 -0.75 12.33
C ALA A 167 6.90 -0.72 13.71
N GLY A 168 6.55 -1.87 14.28
CA GLY A 168 5.94 -1.99 15.60
C GLY A 168 4.46 -1.60 15.67
N VAL A 169 3.77 -1.55 14.53
CA VAL A 169 2.38 -1.05 14.41
C VAL A 169 1.38 -2.11 13.93
N PHE A 170 1.79 -3.38 13.87
CA PHE A 170 0.88 -4.47 13.52
C PHE A 170 0.03 -4.91 14.72
N HIS A 171 -0.89 -4.04 15.11
CA HIS A 171 -1.76 -4.21 16.27
C HIS A 171 -2.90 -5.23 16.03
N PRO A 172 -3.51 -5.80 17.09
CA PRO A 172 -4.60 -6.78 16.95
C PRO A 172 -5.85 -6.32 16.21
N ASN A 173 -6.12 -5.00 16.17
CA ASN A 173 -7.25 -4.40 15.44
C ASN A 173 -6.99 -4.26 13.93
N VAL A 174 -5.77 -4.57 13.46
CA VAL A 174 -5.40 -4.52 12.06
C VAL A 174 -5.67 -5.88 11.39
N LYS A 175 -6.38 -5.85 10.26
CA LYS A 175 -6.60 -6.99 9.37
C LYS A 175 -6.01 -6.69 8.00
N VAL A 176 -5.33 -7.65 7.41
CA VAL A 176 -4.73 -7.53 6.08
C VAL A 176 -5.47 -8.43 5.11
N PHE A 177 -5.94 -7.86 4.01
CA PHE A 177 -6.44 -8.58 2.86
C PHE A 177 -5.58 -8.22 1.64
N SER A 178 -4.82 -9.19 1.14
CA SER A 178 -3.84 -8.99 0.05
C SER A 178 -3.53 -10.30 -0.68
N ASN A 179 -2.55 -10.30 -1.58
CA ASN A 179 -2.10 -11.49 -2.31
C ASN A 179 -1.08 -12.28 -1.46
N TYR A 180 -1.21 -13.61 -1.45
CA TYR A 180 -0.36 -14.56 -0.71
C TYR A 180 0.09 -15.71 -1.61
#